data_AF-A0A4Q2YPE2-F1
#
_entry.id   AF-A0A4Q2YPE2-F1
#
_cell.length_a   1.000
_cell.length_b   1.000
_cell.length_c   1.000
_cell.angle_alpha   90.00
_cell.angle_beta   90.00
_cell.angle_gamma   90.00
#
_symmetry.space_group_name_H-M   'P 1'
#
loop_
_entity.id
_entity.type
_entity.pdbx_description
1 polymer ?
#
loop_
_entity_poly.entity_id
_entity_poly.type
_entity_poly.pdbx_seq_one_letter_code
_entity_poly.pdbx_strand_id
1 'polypeptide(L)'
;MAVPKVEASVDYSPGKDKPDVVVDAVTKAKLEDLARTYKAVATMNYPLIIRALRMENDPVARDLHIYVSYGYEGVAYAGDAGFGGEVKNAKIVVSAKYALSHPNDLGMIVHEMTHVVQGYPNYNPVWLVEGIADWVRWFNWERLE
;
A
#
# COMPACT_ATOMS: atom_id res chain seq x y z
N MET A 1 16.86 -4.66 -11.05
CA MET A 1 15.61 -4.89 -10.28
C MET A 1 14.66 -3.75 -10.56
N ALA A 2 13.38 -4.07 -10.81
CA ALA A 2 12.33 -3.07 -10.96
C ALA A 2 12.12 -2.32 -9.64
N VAL A 3 12.20 -0.99 -9.66
CA VAL A 3 11.74 -0.13 -8.56
C VAL A 3 10.58 0.66 -9.13
N PRO A 4 9.38 0.60 -8.53
CA PRO A 4 8.25 1.35 -9.04
C PRO A 4 8.47 2.83 -8.74
N LYS A 5 7.93 3.69 -9.60
CA LYS A 5 7.71 5.07 -9.25
C LYS A 5 6.59 5.12 -8.21
N VAL A 6 6.92 5.50 -6.98
CA VAL A 6 5.94 5.60 -5.88
C VAL A 6 5.57 7.06 -5.62
N GLU A 7 4.27 7.31 -5.62
CA GLU A 7 3.66 8.57 -5.18
C GLU A 7 2.74 8.31 -3.99
N ALA A 8 2.57 9.31 -3.14
CA ALA A 8 1.63 9.23 -2.02
C ALA A 8 0.98 10.58 -1.75
N SER A 9 -0.31 10.56 -1.44
CA SER A 9 -1.10 11.77 -1.16
C SER A 9 -2.22 11.49 -0.16
N VAL A 10 -2.78 12.56 0.40
CA VAL A 10 -3.97 12.50 1.25
C VAL A 10 -5.19 12.85 0.42
N ASP A 11 -6.23 12.05 0.54
CA ASP A 11 -7.54 12.25 -0.07
C ASP A 11 -8.56 12.60 1.03
N TYR A 12 -9.02 13.85 1.00
CA TYR A 12 -9.97 14.39 1.98
C TYR A 12 -11.43 14.13 1.62
N SER A 13 -11.71 13.53 0.45
CA SER A 13 -13.08 13.27 0.02
C SER A 13 -13.65 12.06 0.76
N PRO A 14 -14.75 12.18 1.52
CA PRO A 14 -15.35 11.07 2.27
C PRO A 14 -16.28 10.19 1.41
N GLY A 15 -16.07 10.19 0.09
CA GLY A 15 -16.90 9.51 -0.91
C GLY A 15 -17.59 10.46 -1.89
N LYS A 16 -18.18 9.87 -2.92
CA LYS A 16 -18.84 10.59 -4.02
C LYS A 16 -19.94 11.52 -3.49
N ASP A 17 -19.99 12.73 -4.04
CA ASP A 17 -21.02 13.75 -3.78
C ASP A 17 -21.09 14.29 -2.33
N LYS A 18 -20.06 14.04 -1.51
CA LYS A 18 -19.92 14.62 -0.17
C LYS A 18 -18.84 15.71 -0.16
N PRO A 19 -19.00 16.79 0.64
CA PRO A 19 -17.95 17.79 0.78
C PRO A 19 -16.71 17.17 1.44
N ASP A 20 -15.54 17.68 1.06
CA ASP A 20 -14.27 17.27 1.66
C ASP A 20 -14.28 17.46 3.18
N VAL A 21 -13.63 16.55 3.88
CA VAL A 21 -13.44 16.63 5.33
C VAL A 21 -12.51 17.79 5.65
N VAL A 22 -13.01 18.76 6.40
CA VAL A 22 -12.20 19.86 6.93
C VAL A 22 -11.48 19.38 8.19
N VAL A 23 -10.16 19.45 8.17
CA VAL A 23 -9.30 19.10 9.30
C VAL A 23 -8.47 20.30 9.74
N ASP A 24 -8.07 20.32 11.01
CA ASP A 24 -7.14 21.34 11.50
C ASP A 24 -5.73 21.17 10.88
N ALA A 25 -4.91 22.22 10.99
CA ALA A 25 -3.57 22.25 10.39
C ALA A 25 -2.62 21.18 10.96
N VAL A 26 -2.79 20.78 12.22
CA VAL A 26 -1.95 19.76 12.86
C VAL A 26 -2.31 18.38 12.31
N THR A 27 -3.60 18.07 12.22
CA THR A 27 -4.11 16.81 11.64
C THR A 27 -3.70 16.68 10.17
N LYS A 28 -3.83 17.77 9.40
CA LYS A 28 -3.35 17.82 8.00
C LYS A 28 -1.86 17.51 7.90
N ALA A 29 -1.02 18.19 8.68
CA ALA A 29 0.42 17.98 8.65
C ALA A 29 0.81 16.53 9.01
N LYS A 30 0.13 15.93 10.00
CA LYS A 30 0.33 14.52 10.38
C LYS A 30 0.00 13.55 9.25
N LEU A 31 -1.14 13.72 8.58
CA LEU A 31 -1.54 12.86 7.47
C LEU A 31 -0.56 12.96 6.29
N GLU A 32 -0.11 14.17 5.97
CA GLU A 32 0.91 14.38 4.94
C GLU A 32 2.25 13.74 5.30
N ASP A 33 2.63 13.74 6.59
CA ASP A 33 3.83 13.07 7.07
C ASP A 33 3.73 11.54 7.02
N LEU A 34 2.57 11.00 7.36
CA LEU A 34 2.28 9.58 7.20
C LEU A 34 2.33 9.17 5.73
N ALA A 35 1.74 9.95 4.83
CA ALA A 35 1.81 9.67 3.39
C ALA A 35 3.28 9.66 2.88
N ARG A 36 4.12 10.60 3.33
CA ARG A 36 5.57 10.60 3.03
C ARG A 36 6.27 9.36 3.57
N THR A 37 5.94 8.96 4.80
CA THR A 37 6.49 7.77 5.45
C THR A 37 6.10 6.50 4.68
N TYR A 38 4.84 6.35 4.29
CA TYR A 38 4.36 5.21 3.51
C TYR A 38 5.05 5.13 2.14
N LYS A 39 5.23 6.27 1.46
CA LYS A 39 6.03 6.34 0.23
C LYS A 39 7.46 5.84 0.46
N ALA A 40 8.11 6.26 1.53
CA ALA A 40 9.48 5.84 1.84
C ALA A 40 9.55 4.33 2.11
N VAL A 41 8.65 3.80 2.95
CA VAL A 41 8.55 2.36 3.24
C VAL A 41 8.35 1.56 1.95
N ALA A 42 7.40 1.95 1.11
CA ALA A 42 7.13 1.27 -0.15
C ALA A 42 8.35 1.31 -1.08
N THR A 43 8.95 2.48 -1.27
CA THR A 43 10.12 2.67 -2.15
C THR A 43 11.30 1.82 -1.71
N MET A 44 11.60 1.80 -0.41
CA MET A 44 12.75 1.07 0.14
C MET A 44 12.56 -0.45 0.13
N ASN A 45 11.32 -0.92 0.26
CA ASN A 45 11.03 -2.34 0.45
C ASN A 45 10.44 -3.04 -0.77
N TYR A 46 10.10 -2.34 -1.86
CA TYR A 46 9.66 -3.02 -3.08
C TYR A 46 10.67 -4.08 -3.59
N PRO A 47 11.99 -3.80 -3.63
CA PRO A 47 12.97 -4.82 -4.02
C PRO A 47 13.05 -6.01 -3.06
N LEU A 48 12.69 -5.81 -1.78
CA LEU A 48 12.62 -6.89 -0.80
C LEU A 48 11.48 -7.86 -1.16
N ILE A 49 10.30 -7.34 -1.50
CA ILE A 49 9.15 -8.16 -1.90
C ILE A 49 9.46 -8.93 -3.18
N ILE A 50 10.04 -8.27 -4.18
CA ILE A 50 10.45 -8.90 -5.44
C ILE A 50 11.37 -10.10 -5.19
N ARG A 51 12.36 -9.96 -4.30
CA ARG A 51 13.27 -11.06 -3.94
C ARG A 51 12.58 -12.14 -3.11
N ALA A 52 11.72 -11.76 -2.17
CA ALA A 52 11.01 -12.70 -1.31
C ALA A 52 10.10 -13.63 -2.13
N LEU A 53 9.44 -13.09 -3.15
CA LEU A 53 8.55 -13.84 -4.04
C LEU A 53 9.23 -14.38 -5.30
N ARG A 54 10.52 -14.10 -5.51
CA ARG A 54 11.31 -14.54 -6.68
C ARG A 54 10.76 -14.05 -8.03
N MET A 55 10.33 -12.80 -8.07
CA MET A 55 9.68 -12.12 -9.20
C MET A 55 10.65 -11.25 -10.02
N GLU A 56 11.97 -11.48 -9.96
CA GLU A 56 12.97 -10.57 -10.55
C GLU A 56 12.85 -10.43 -12.08
N ASN A 57 12.34 -11.46 -12.74
CA ASN A 57 12.18 -11.54 -14.20
C ASN A 57 10.71 -11.44 -14.64
N ASP A 58 9.80 -11.30 -13.69
CA ASP A 58 8.37 -11.27 -13.95
C ASP A 58 7.88 -9.84 -14.18
N PRO A 59 6.84 -9.67 -14.99
CA PRO A 59 6.24 -8.37 -15.19
C PRO A 59 5.42 -7.96 -13.95
N VAL A 60 5.88 -6.90 -13.29
CA VAL A 60 5.27 -6.33 -12.08
C VAL A 60 4.93 -4.86 -12.30
N ALA A 61 3.99 -4.34 -11.50
CA ALA A 61 3.62 -2.93 -11.54
C ALA A 61 4.85 -2.00 -11.43
N ARG A 62 4.86 -0.92 -12.22
CA ARG A 62 5.98 0.05 -12.30
C ARG A 62 5.64 1.42 -11.76
N ASP A 63 4.36 1.67 -11.49
CA ASP A 63 3.84 2.89 -10.94
C ASP A 63 2.89 2.51 -9.81
N LEU A 64 3.04 3.15 -8.65
CA LEU A 64 2.24 2.89 -7.46
C LEU A 64 1.84 4.22 -6.81
N HIS A 65 0.54 4.41 -6.57
CA HIS A 65 0.02 5.55 -5.82
C HIS A 65 -0.56 5.09 -4.48
N ILE A 66 -0.08 5.66 -3.37
CA ILE A 66 -0.61 5.43 -2.02
C ILE A 66 -1.53 6.60 -1.63
N TYR A 67 -2.80 6.31 -1.34
CA TYR A 67 -3.77 7.30 -0.88
C TYR A 67 -4.07 7.10 0.59
N VAL A 68 -3.94 8.15 1.40
CA VAL A 68 -4.51 8.18 2.76
C VAL A 68 -5.89 8.81 2.67
N SER A 69 -6.96 8.01 2.70
CA SER A 69 -8.31 8.44 2.31
C SER A 69 -9.27 8.52 3.50
N TYR A 70 -10.08 9.57 3.52
CA TYR A 70 -11.25 9.70 4.40
C TYR A 70 -12.48 8.94 3.90
N GLY A 71 -12.48 8.46 2.66
CA GLY A 71 -13.56 7.66 2.09
C GLY A 71 -13.47 6.17 2.39
N TYR A 72 -12.39 5.72 3.06
CA TYR A 72 -12.13 4.31 3.34
C TYR A 72 -12.15 4.00 4.85
N GLU A 73 -12.96 3.02 5.23
CA GLU A 73 -13.24 2.66 6.64
C GLU A 73 -12.48 1.42 7.13
N GLY A 74 -11.75 0.72 6.26
CA GLY A 74 -10.92 -0.43 6.64
C GLY A 74 -9.55 -0.03 7.18
N VAL A 75 -8.57 -0.93 7.10
CA VAL A 75 -7.16 -0.65 7.44
C VAL A 75 -6.45 -0.08 6.22
N ALA A 76 -6.21 -0.94 5.24
CA ALA A 76 -5.73 -0.59 3.92
C ALA A 76 -6.24 -1.63 2.89
N TYR A 77 -6.11 -1.32 1.61
CA TYR A 77 -6.27 -2.30 0.53
C TYR A 77 -5.41 -1.93 -0.69
N ALA A 78 -4.96 -2.95 -1.43
CA ALA A 78 -4.34 -2.81 -2.73
C ALA A 78 -5.34 -3.01 -3.89
N GLY A 79 -5.11 -2.33 -5.00
CA GLY A 79 -5.94 -2.48 -6.20
C GLY A 79 -5.23 -2.03 -7.46
N ASP A 80 -5.85 -2.34 -8.60
CA ASP A 80 -5.42 -1.88 -9.93
C ASP A 80 -3.96 -2.20 -10.28
N ALA A 81 -3.35 -3.23 -9.66
CA ALA A 81 -1.99 -3.64 -9.98
C ALA A 81 -1.89 -4.41 -11.31
N GLY A 82 -3.00 -5.04 -11.70
CA GLY A 82 -3.08 -5.92 -12.87
C GLY A 82 -2.21 -7.16 -12.76
N PHE A 83 -2.46 -8.12 -13.65
CA PHE A 83 -1.58 -9.26 -13.86
C PHE A 83 -0.70 -8.98 -15.09
N GLY A 84 0.56 -9.41 -15.08
CA GLY A 84 1.39 -9.30 -16.27
C GLY A 84 2.04 -7.92 -16.52
N GLY A 85 2.06 -7.02 -15.52
CA GLY A 85 2.76 -5.72 -15.59
C GLY A 85 2.19 -4.70 -16.59
N GLU A 86 0.99 -4.94 -17.13
CA GLU A 86 0.34 -4.05 -18.10
C GLU A 86 -0.25 -2.78 -17.47
N VAL A 87 -0.43 -2.75 -16.14
CA VAL A 87 -1.18 -1.68 -15.46
C VAL A 87 -0.26 -0.62 -14.86
N LYS A 88 -0.66 0.64 -15.07
CA LYS A 88 0.10 1.86 -14.72
C LYS A 88 -0.47 2.62 -13.51
N ASN A 89 -1.57 2.16 -12.94
CA ASN A 89 -2.31 2.88 -11.89
C ASN A 89 -2.49 2.02 -10.63
N ALA A 90 -1.50 1.17 -10.32
CA ALA A 90 -1.55 0.38 -9.10
C ALA A 90 -1.69 1.33 -7.90
N LYS A 91 -2.54 0.94 -6.94
CA LYS A 91 -2.81 1.78 -5.79
C LYS A 91 -2.86 1.00 -4.49
N ILE A 92 -2.50 1.68 -3.43
CA ILE A 92 -2.79 1.29 -2.05
C ILE A 92 -3.63 2.40 -1.45
N VAL A 93 -4.75 2.06 -0.82
CA VAL A 93 -5.58 3.03 -0.11
C VAL A 93 -5.56 2.67 1.36
N VAL A 94 -5.15 3.62 2.19
CA VAL A 94 -5.06 3.51 3.65
C VAL A 94 -6.15 4.38 4.26
N SER A 95 -6.84 3.91 5.29
CA SER A 95 -7.80 4.76 6.00
C SER A 95 -7.09 5.89 6.76
N ALA A 96 -7.53 7.14 6.56
CA ALA A 96 -7.02 8.28 7.32
C ALA A 96 -7.26 8.11 8.83
N LYS A 97 -8.40 7.54 9.21
CA LYS A 97 -8.75 7.25 10.61
C LYS A 97 -7.82 6.18 11.21
N TYR A 98 -7.53 5.12 10.46
CA TYR A 98 -6.60 4.09 10.91
C TYR A 98 -5.18 4.66 11.02
N ALA A 99 -4.70 5.35 10.00
CA ALA A 99 -3.38 5.97 9.96
C ALA A 99 -3.12 6.91 11.15
N LEU A 100 -4.11 7.70 11.55
CA LEU A 100 -4.00 8.60 12.72
C LEU A 100 -3.97 7.86 14.06
N SER A 101 -4.69 6.74 14.17
CA SER A 101 -4.77 5.96 15.41
C SER A 101 -3.65 4.93 15.56
N HIS A 102 -3.05 4.49 14.45
CA HIS A 102 -1.97 3.50 14.40
C HIS A 102 -0.80 3.99 13.52
N PRO A 103 -0.19 5.15 13.82
CA PRO A 103 0.83 5.75 12.96
C PRO A 103 2.10 4.93 12.79
N ASN A 104 2.32 3.95 13.68
CA ASN A 104 3.49 3.08 13.67
C ASN A 104 3.24 1.73 12.97
N ASP A 105 2.02 1.42 12.55
CA ASP A 105 1.72 0.21 11.78
C ASP A 105 2.14 0.40 10.32
N LEU A 106 3.44 0.39 10.08
CA LEU A 106 4.01 0.53 8.74
C LEU A 106 3.98 -0.80 7.97
N GLY A 107 3.84 -1.93 8.68
CA GLY A 107 3.79 -3.27 8.09
C GLY A 107 2.57 -3.46 7.18
N MET A 108 1.48 -2.72 7.39
CA MET A 108 0.34 -2.73 6.48
C MET A 108 0.75 -2.28 5.05
N ILE A 109 1.69 -1.34 4.91
CA ILE A 109 2.16 -0.92 3.58
C ILE A 109 2.92 -2.05 2.90
N VAL A 110 3.71 -2.82 3.64
CA VAL A 110 4.44 -3.97 3.08
C VAL A 110 3.48 -5.10 2.70
N HIS A 111 2.46 -5.34 3.52
CA HIS A 111 1.38 -6.29 3.23
C HIS A 111 0.67 -5.91 1.91
N GLU A 112 0.11 -4.71 1.82
CA GLU A 112 -0.63 -4.28 0.61
C GLU A 112 0.27 -4.17 -0.62
N MET A 113 1.52 -3.73 -0.46
CA MET A 113 2.49 -3.70 -1.55
C MET A 113 2.85 -5.12 -2.04
N THR A 114 2.71 -6.14 -1.19
CA THR A 114 2.85 -7.52 -1.62
C THR A 114 1.74 -7.91 -2.59
N HIS A 115 0.50 -7.50 -2.33
CA HIS A 115 -0.60 -7.69 -3.27
C HIS A 115 -0.38 -6.96 -4.60
N VAL A 116 0.24 -5.78 -4.57
CA VAL A 116 0.66 -5.07 -5.80
C VAL A 116 1.66 -5.89 -6.62
N VAL A 117 2.64 -6.53 -5.98
CA VAL A 117 3.62 -7.39 -6.65
C VAL A 117 3.00 -8.69 -7.14
N GLN A 118 2.12 -9.30 -6.33
CA GLN A 118 1.40 -10.51 -6.70
C GLN A 118 0.57 -10.29 -7.97
N GLY A 119 -0.16 -9.16 -8.04
CA GLY A 119 -0.95 -8.79 -9.21
C GLY A 119 -1.96 -9.86 -9.64
N TYR A 120 -2.35 -10.76 -8.73
CA TYR A 120 -3.13 -11.94 -9.09
C TYR A 120 -4.48 -11.53 -9.70
N PRO A 121 -4.95 -12.23 -10.74
CA PRO A 121 -6.22 -11.91 -11.39
C PRO A 121 -7.42 -12.18 -10.48
N ASN A 122 -7.25 -13.04 -9.47
CA ASN A 122 -8.25 -13.33 -8.46
C ASN A 122 -7.60 -13.66 -7.10
N TYR A 123 -8.37 -13.46 -6.02
CA TYR A 123 -7.95 -13.79 -4.66
C TYR A 123 -8.52 -15.16 -4.29
N ASN A 124 -8.02 -16.22 -4.94
CA ASN A 124 -8.55 -17.57 -4.73
C ASN A 124 -7.45 -18.66 -4.69
N PRO A 125 -7.26 -19.36 -3.55
CA PRO A 125 -7.96 -19.17 -2.28
C PRO A 125 -7.44 -17.96 -1.51
N VAL A 126 -8.35 -17.17 -0.92
CA VAL A 126 -8.02 -15.93 -0.19
C VAL A 126 -6.95 -16.16 0.87
N TRP A 127 -7.07 -17.23 1.68
CA TRP A 127 -6.14 -17.49 2.78
C TRP A 127 -4.68 -17.59 2.33
N LEU A 128 -4.43 -18.10 1.12
CA LEU A 128 -3.08 -18.22 0.59
C LEU A 128 -2.54 -16.87 0.13
N VAL A 129 -3.38 -16.06 -0.51
CA VAL A 129 -3.01 -14.73 -1.02
C VAL A 129 -2.62 -13.81 0.13
N GLU A 130 -3.49 -13.73 1.14
CA GLU A 130 -3.26 -12.98 2.39
C GLU A 130 -2.08 -13.54 3.17
N GLY A 131 -2.01 -14.87 3.31
CA GLY A 131 -0.93 -15.54 4.04
C GLY A 131 0.46 -15.30 3.45
N ILE A 132 0.58 -15.18 2.13
CA ILE A 132 1.84 -14.80 1.48
C ILE A 132 2.20 -13.35 1.80
N ALA A 133 1.23 -12.42 1.78
CA ALA A 133 1.46 -11.02 2.13
C ALA A 133 1.94 -10.86 3.58
N ASP A 134 1.29 -11.56 4.52
CA ASP A 134 1.72 -11.58 5.92
C ASP A 134 3.05 -12.30 6.12
N TRP A 135 3.33 -13.37 5.37
CA TRP A 135 4.65 -14.02 5.42
C TRP A 135 5.77 -13.06 4.98
N VAL A 136 5.55 -12.28 3.92
CA VAL A 136 6.50 -11.24 3.49
C VAL A 136 6.65 -10.19 4.58
N ARG A 137 5.54 -9.69 5.14
CA ARG A 137 5.55 -8.71 6.25
C ARG A 137 6.37 -9.22 7.44
N TRP A 138 5.99 -10.34 8.05
CA TRP A 138 6.55 -10.78 9.34
C TRP A 138 7.92 -11.45 9.25
N PHE A 139 8.21 -12.16 8.15
CA PHE A 139 9.45 -12.94 8.06
C PHE A 139 10.51 -12.31 7.15
N ASN A 140 10.19 -11.23 6.45
CA ASN A 140 11.16 -10.52 5.62
C ASN A 140 11.35 -9.06 6.02
N TRP A 141 10.33 -8.39 6.57
CA TRP A 141 10.41 -6.99 6.98
C TRP A 141 10.39 -6.79 8.51
N GLU A 142 9.30 -7.17 9.20
CA GLU A 142 9.17 -7.15 10.67
C GLU A 142 9.75 -8.42 11.30
N ARG A 143 10.95 -8.84 10.88
CA ARG A 143 11.55 -10.07 11.39
C ARG A 143 11.56 -10.05 12.92
N LEU A 144 10.91 -11.05 13.50
CA LEU A 144 10.98 -11.32 14.92
C LEU A 144 12.45 -11.66 15.25
N GLU A 145 13.13 -10.76 15.94
CA GLU A 145 14.44 -11.01 16.56
C GLU A 145 14.27 -11.72 17.91
#